data_AF-A0A2E7T0A8-F1
#
_entry.id   AF-A0A2E7T0A8-F1
#
_cell.length_a   1.000
_cell.length_b   1.000
_cell.length_c   1.000
_cell.angle_alpha   90.00
_cell.angle_beta   90.00
_cell.angle_gamma   90.00
#
_symmetry.space_group_name_H-M   'P 1'
#
loop_
_entity.id
_entity.type
_entity.pdbx_description
1 polymer ?
#
loop_
_entity_poly.entity_id
_entity_poly.type
_entity_poly.pdbx_seq_one_letter_code
_entity_poly.pdbx_strand_id
1 'polypeptide(L)'
;RPLTAAELKKINKELASFDTALGADAFCLESTGSVEYHIDVSTVSSGDLSSIAITPMEEPPLIDNHDVDTAALIFGAEEESPPILLPLPMLPFIPNGELLVSKEKSSSGRLSQIQTQPFMVEENPRPIDLLLLNLRSLCNLSQHGRGVAGICIDFDSLPALNDEELDGLFVILRTLFGLELPVLACQGIARIQALHKRAVYHKLQVAVSRIEDGTGIPEAATLPIVGRSVKTNLESTSTTAALEFGFTCDAHDIIVARCAGAQFVVTQPPVLETEDMEYWLQGLALDMKRILRQLGVESIDQVQRAHLRALDYDTAAISGLRMVGYERPLPHWFSK
;
A
#
# COMPACT_ATOMS: atom_id res chain seq x y z
N ARG A 1 28.50 -0.91 26.64
CA ARG A 1 29.74 -0.67 27.42
C ARG A 1 30.00 -1.79 28.42
N PRO A 2 31.24 -2.03 28.90
CA PRO A 2 31.48 -2.95 30.02
C PRO A 2 30.71 -2.51 31.28
N LEU A 3 30.24 -3.47 32.08
CA LEU A 3 29.65 -3.17 33.39
C LEU A 3 30.71 -2.65 34.36
N THR A 4 30.35 -1.66 35.17
CA THR A 4 31.20 -1.26 36.30
C THR A 4 31.13 -2.30 37.41
N ALA A 5 32.15 -2.39 38.25
CA ALA A 5 32.17 -3.34 39.37
C ALA A 5 30.98 -3.15 40.35
N ALA A 6 30.49 -1.92 40.49
CA ALA A 6 29.33 -1.61 41.32
C ALA A 6 28.02 -2.15 40.72
N GLU A 7 27.83 -1.98 39.41
CA GLU A 7 26.67 -2.50 38.69
C GLU A 7 26.67 -4.03 38.66
N LEU A 8 27.82 -4.66 38.36
CA LEU A 8 27.97 -6.11 38.36
C LEU A 8 27.58 -6.70 39.73
N LYS A 9 28.05 -6.09 40.82
CA LYS A 9 27.72 -6.52 42.19
C LYS A 9 26.23 -6.36 42.50
N LYS A 10 25.60 -5.29 42.01
CA LYS A 10 24.17 -5.04 42.20
C LYS A 10 23.33 -6.07 41.44
N ILE A 11 23.63 -6.30 40.16
CA ILE A 11 22.89 -7.24 39.31
C ILE A 11 23.06 -8.68 39.82
N ASN A 12 24.28 -9.09 40.19
CA ASN A 12 24.53 -10.42 40.76
C ASN A 12 23.84 -10.62 42.13
N LYS A 13 23.55 -9.55 42.87
CA LYS A 13 22.76 -9.64 44.10
C LYS A 13 21.29 -9.96 43.80
N GLU A 14 20.75 -9.47 42.69
CA GLU A 14 19.39 -9.78 42.24
C GLU A 14 19.32 -11.18 41.63
N LEU A 15 20.32 -11.55 40.80
CA LEU A 15 20.42 -12.88 40.17
C LEU A 15 20.74 -14.01 41.14
N ALA A 16 21.28 -13.71 42.33
CA ALA A 16 21.50 -14.70 43.39
C ALA A 16 20.23 -15.45 43.80
N SER A 17 19.05 -14.85 43.61
CA SER A 17 17.76 -15.50 43.85
C SER A 17 17.41 -16.58 42.81
N PHE A 18 18.12 -16.60 41.69
CA PHE A 18 17.95 -17.52 40.56
C PHE A 18 19.17 -18.43 40.34
N ASP A 19 20.06 -18.56 41.34
CA ASP A 19 21.31 -19.35 41.26
C ASP A 19 22.16 -19.05 40.00
N THR A 20 22.14 -17.79 39.56
CA THR A 20 22.88 -17.34 38.38
C THR A 20 23.76 -16.14 38.72
N ALA A 21 24.87 -15.99 38.00
CA ALA A 21 25.79 -14.87 38.14
C ALA A 21 26.39 -14.48 36.78
N LEU A 22 26.53 -13.18 36.55
CA LEU A 22 27.24 -12.62 35.41
C LEU A 22 28.75 -12.54 35.71
N GLY A 23 29.55 -12.84 34.68
CA GLY A 23 31.00 -12.70 34.68
C GLY A 23 31.46 -11.24 34.60
N ALA A 24 32.73 -10.99 34.94
CA ALA A 24 33.33 -9.66 34.88
C ALA A 24 33.50 -9.11 33.44
N ASP A 25 33.34 -9.97 32.45
CA ASP A 25 33.32 -9.69 31.02
C ASP A 25 31.93 -9.30 30.50
N ALA A 26 30.92 -9.21 31.36
CA ALA A 26 29.57 -8.83 30.96
C ALA A 26 29.48 -7.36 30.50
N PHE A 27 28.77 -7.15 29.39
CA PHE A 27 28.52 -5.84 28.79
C PHE A 27 27.08 -5.40 29.02
N CYS A 28 26.90 -4.13 29.33
CA CYS A 28 25.61 -3.44 29.31
C CYS A 28 25.37 -2.89 27.89
N LEU A 29 24.28 -3.33 27.26
CA LEU A 29 23.77 -2.69 26.05
C LEU A 29 23.04 -1.41 26.47
N GLU A 30 23.59 -0.27 26.07
CA GLU A 30 22.96 1.02 26.29
C GLU A 30 22.44 1.50 24.95
N SER A 31 21.28 2.13 24.95
CA SER A 31 20.82 2.88 23.78
C SER A 31 21.83 4.00 23.54
N THR A 32 22.51 3.95 22.39
CA THR A 32 23.15 5.13 21.84
C THR A 32 22.01 6.13 21.60
N GLY A 33 22.01 7.25 22.34
CA GLY A 33 21.00 8.29 22.17
C GLY A 33 20.78 8.59 20.69
N SER A 34 19.52 8.83 20.29
CA SER A 34 19.02 8.93 18.91
C SER A 34 20.08 9.43 17.92
N VAL A 35 20.84 8.50 17.35
CA VAL A 35 21.71 8.81 16.21
C VAL A 35 20.76 8.83 15.02
N GLU A 36 20.44 10.03 14.54
CA GLU A 36 19.84 10.19 13.21
C GLU A 36 20.88 9.70 12.20
N TYR A 37 20.78 8.43 11.84
CA TYR A 37 21.46 7.94 10.66
C TYR A 37 20.74 8.55 9.46
N HIS A 38 21.37 9.52 8.80
CA HIS A 38 21.08 9.77 7.39
C HIS A 38 21.62 8.57 6.61
N ILE A 39 20.80 7.53 6.51
CA ILE A 39 21.00 6.49 5.52
C ILE A 39 20.64 7.15 4.20
N ASP A 40 21.61 7.35 3.32
CA ASP A 40 21.34 7.73 1.93
C ASP A 40 20.34 6.73 1.38
N VAL A 41 19.12 7.19 1.14
CA VAL A 41 18.06 6.34 0.63
C VAL A 41 18.48 5.93 -0.78
N SER A 42 18.44 4.62 -0.97
CA SER A 42 18.58 3.88 -2.23
C SER A 42 18.15 4.66 -3.47
N THR A 43 18.79 4.37 -4.61
CA THR A 43 18.39 4.84 -5.94
C THR A 43 16.88 4.71 -6.14
N VAL A 44 16.17 5.84 -6.06
CA VAL A 44 14.75 5.93 -6.38
C VAL A 44 14.60 6.23 -7.86
N SER A 45 13.63 5.59 -8.50
CA SER A 45 13.13 6.11 -9.76
C SER A 45 12.48 7.46 -9.47
N SER A 46 12.78 8.47 -10.30
CA SER A 46 12.25 9.82 -10.13
C SER A 46 11.15 10.13 -11.17
N GLY A 47 10.52 9.09 -11.71
CA GLY A 47 9.52 9.20 -12.75
C GLY A 47 8.11 9.23 -12.17
N ASP A 48 7.15 9.49 -13.04
CA ASP A 48 5.72 9.32 -12.83
C ASP A 48 5.14 8.46 -13.96
N LEU A 49 3.82 8.30 -14.03
CA LEU A 49 3.17 7.58 -15.13
C LEU A 49 2.74 8.51 -16.28
N SER A 50 3.20 9.78 -16.30
CA SER A 50 2.76 10.79 -17.27
C SER A 50 3.08 10.45 -18.73
N SER A 51 4.07 9.58 -18.98
CA SER A 51 4.43 9.07 -20.30
C SER A 51 3.49 7.99 -20.83
N ILE A 52 2.46 7.62 -20.07
CA ILE A 52 1.45 6.64 -20.44
C ILE A 52 0.15 7.38 -20.76
N ALA A 53 -0.42 7.14 -21.93
CA ALA A 53 -1.74 7.63 -22.29
C ALA A 53 -2.82 6.60 -21.96
N ILE A 54 -3.97 7.10 -21.53
CA ILE A 54 -5.21 6.34 -21.44
C ILE A 54 -6.02 6.67 -22.69
N THR A 55 -6.39 5.65 -23.45
CA THR A 55 -7.05 5.78 -24.75
C THR A 55 -8.35 4.99 -24.76
N PRO A 56 -9.44 5.53 -25.33
CA PRO A 56 -10.68 4.79 -25.50
C PRO A 56 -10.46 3.59 -26.44
N MET A 57 -11.32 2.58 -26.29
CA MET A 57 -11.36 1.43 -27.18
C MET A 57 -12.39 1.65 -28.29
N GLU A 58 -13.40 0.80 -28.42
CA GLU A 58 -14.42 0.90 -29.47
C GLU A 58 -15.68 1.66 -28.99
N GLU A 59 -15.83 1.77 -27.68
CA GLU A 59 -16.96 2.36 -27.00
C GLU A 59 -17.01 3.88 -27.20
N PRO A 60 -18.18 4.45 -27.53
CA PRO A 60 -18.33 5.90 -27.57
C PRO A 60 -18.29 6.47 -26.14
N PRO A 61 -17.86 7.74 -25.96
CA PRO A 61 -17.91 8.40 -24.67
C PRO A 61 -19.33 8.43 -24.08
N LEU A 62 -19.42 8.27 -22.77
CA LEU A 62 -20.66 8.46 -22.02
C LEU A 62 -21.02 9.96 -21.97
N ILE A 63 -22.31 10.24 -21.80
CA ILE A 63 -22.78 11.63 -21.61
C ILE A 63 -22.22 12.23 -20.31
N ASP A 64 -22.01 13.55 -20.27
CA ASP A 64 -21.29 14.23 -19.18
C ASP A 64 -21.86 13.97 -17.77
N ASN A 65 -23.16 13.76 -17.65
CA ASN A 65 -23.85 13.54 -16.36
C ASN A 65 -24.17 12.07 -16.09
N HIS A 66 -23.66 11.13 -16.91
CA HIS A 66 -23.82 9.71 -16.64
C HIS A 66 -23.16 9.37 -15.30
N ASP A 67 -23.83 8.61 -14.45
CA ASP A 67 -23.24 8.22 -13.17
C ASP A 67 -22.22 7.11 -13.40
N VAL A 68 -21.06 7.21 -12.76
CA VAL A 68 -19.94 6.28 -12.97
C VAL A 68 -19.44 5.83 -11.63
N ASP A 69 -19.25 4.53 -11.50
CA ASP A 69 -18.74 3.90 -10.30
C ASP A 69 -17.20 3.94 -10.26
N THR A 70 -16.67 4.56 -9.21
CA THR A 70 -15.23 4.66 -8.95
C THR A 70 -14.78 3.78 -7.78
N ALA A 71 -15.70 3.09 -7.13
CA ALA A 71 -15.41 2.41 -5.89
C ALA A 71 -14.55 1.16 -6.11
N ALA A 72 -13.73 0.84 -5.11
CA ALA A 72 -13.08 -0.46 -4.96
C ALA A 72 -13.40 -1.06 -3.60
N LEU A 73 -13.18 -2.37 -3.48
CA LEU A 73 -13.43 -3.12 -2.25
C LEU A 73 -12.15 -3.82 -1.78
N ILE A 74 -11.96 -3.82 -0.46
CA ILE A 74 -11.07 -4.77 0.22
C ILE A 74 -11.98 -5.77 0.92
N PHE A 75 -12.01 -7.02 0.43
CA PHE A 75 -12.81 -8.07 1.05
C PHE A 75 -12.30 -8.40 2.46
N GLY A 76 -13.21 -8.83 3.34
CA GLY A 76 -12.84 -9.28 4.67
C GLY A 76 -12.12 -10.64 4.66
N ALA A 77 -11.72 -11.11 5.85
CA ALA A 77 -11.00 -12.37 5.97
C ALA A 77 -11.87 -13.61 5.69
N GLU A 78 -13.17 -13.52 5.94
CA GLU A 78 -14.16 -14.56 5.66
C GLU A 78 -15.19 -14.04 4.65
N GLU A 79 -15.89 -14.95 3.96
CA GLU A 79 -16.81 -14.60 2.87
C GLU A 79 -18.00 -13.76 3.35
N GLU A 80 -18.42 -13.94 4.61
CA GLU A 80 -19.51 -13.18 5.24
C GLU A 80 -19.05 -11.86 5.89
N SER A 81 -17.72 -11.65 6.01
CA SER A 81 -17.17 -10.45 6.62
C SER A 81 -17.43 -9.23 5.74
N PRO A 82 -17.89 -8.10 6.32
CA PRO A 82 -18.18 -6.91 5.52
C PRO A 82 -16.90 -6.38 4.86
N PRO A 83 -16.94 -6.05 3.56
CA PRO A 83 -15.78 -5.47 2.88
C PRO A 83 -15.54 -4.02 3.33
N ILE A 84 -14.30 -3.58 3.24
CA ILE A 84 -13.96 -2.16 3.33
C ILE A 84 -14.24 -1.52 1.97
N LEU A 85 -15.12 -0.54 1.94
CA LEU A 85 -15.41 0.26 0.76
C LEU A 85 -14.38 1.38 0.62
N LEU A 86 -13.73 1.46 -0.53
CA LEU A 86 -12.90 2.58 -0.95
C LEU A 86 -13.70 3.39 -1.99
N PRO A 87 -14.31 4.55 -1.63
CA PRO A 87 -15.07 5.36 -2.57
C PRO A 87 -14.28 5.78 -3.82
N LEU A 88 -13.00 6.05 -3.62
CA LEU A 88 -11.99 6.10 -4.68
C LEU A 88 -11.10 4.87 -4.57
N PRO A 89 -10.56 4.31 -5.67
CA PRO A 89 -9.74 3.11 -5.66
C PRO A 89 -8.31 3.46 -5.22
N MET A 90 -8.21 4.03 -4.02
CA MET A 90 -6.99 4.44 -3.37
C MET A 90 -7.14 4.29 -1.86
N LEU A 91 -6.00 4.23 -1.18
CA LEU A 91 -5.87 4.21 0.25
C LEU A 91 -4.77 5.21 0.62
N PRO A 92 -5.11 6.48 0.90
CA PRO A 92 -4.11 7.48 1.22
C PRO A 92 -3.35 7.09 2.49
N PHE A 93 -2.04 7.27 2.48
CA PHE A 93 -1.17 7.02 3.62
C PHE A 93 -0.85 8.32 4.34
N ILE A 94 -1.10 8.38 5.64
CA ILE A 94 -0.66 9.47 6.51
C ILE A 94 -0.07 8.93 7.82
N PRO A 95 0.85 9.64 8.49
CA PRO A 95 1.44 9.13 9.73
C PRO A 95 0.42 8.97 10.87
N ASN A 96 -0.52 9.91 11.02
CA ASN A 96 -1.40 9.95 12.20
C ASN A 96 -2.85 10.32 11.83
N GLY A 97 -3.78 9.43 12.18
CA GLY A 97 -5.21 9.56 11.90
C GLY A 97 -5.95 10.67 12.67
N GLU A 98 -5.36 11.25 13.72
CA GLU A 98 -5.94 12.41 14.41
C GLU A 98 -6.14 13.61 13.47
N LEU A 99 -5.33 13.72 12.41
CA LEU A 99 -5.46 14.75 11.37
C LEU A 99 -6.78 14.65 10.60
N LEU A 100 -7.43 13.49 10.60
CA LEU A 100 -8.67 13.21 9.89
C LEU A 100 -9.91 13.46 10.74
N VAL A 101 -9.74 13.71 12.04
CA VAL A 101 -10.85 13.98 12.96
C VAL A 101 -11.20 15.46 12.86
N SER A 102 -12.25 15.76 12.08
CA SER A 102 -12.77 17.12 11.95
C SER A 102 -13.18 17.69 13.31
N LYS A 103 -12.56 18.79 13.74
CA LYS A 103 -12.95 19.52 14.96
C LYS A 103 -14.26 20.29 14.79
N GLU A 104 -14.66 20.55 13.55
CA GLU A 104 -15.86 21.30 13.20
C GLU A 104 -16.97 20.35 12.73
N LYS A 105 -18.18 20.53 13.26
CA LYS A 105 -19.36 19.78 12.82
C LYS A 105 -19.83 20.33 11.48
N SER A 106 -19.85 19.49 10.44
CA SER A 106 -20.46 19.82 9.13
C SER A 106 -21.89 20.34 9.34
N SER A 107 -22.11 21.59 8.97
CA SER A 107 -23.43 22.26 9.05
C SER A 107 -24.40 21.80 7.95
N SER A 108 -23.90 21.10 6.93
CA SER A 108 -24.66 20.69 5.74
C SER A 108 -25.34 19.32 5.86
N GLY A 109 -25.03 18.55 6.92
CA GLY A 109 -25.52 17.18 7.10
C GLY A 109 -24.95 16.16 6.10
N ARG A 110 -24.14 16.57 5.13
CA ARG A 110 -23.38 15.69 4.24
C ARG A 110 -22.04 15.33 4.89
N LEU A 111 -21.69 14.04 4.80
CA LEU A 111 -20.35 13.58 5.17
C LEU A 111 -19.35 14.11 4.14
N SER A 112 -18.19 14.55 4.61
CA SER A 112 -17.09 14.98 3.73
C SER A 112 -16.38 13.77 3.11
N GLN A 113 -15.61 13.96 2.03
CA GLN A 113 -14.87 12.87 1.40
C GLN A 113 -13.89 12.23 2.38
N ILE A 114 -13.21 13.03 3.21
CA ILE A 114 -12.34 12.52 4.27
C ILE A 114 -13.10 11.59 5.23
N GLN A 115 -14.33 11.93 5.60
CA GLN A 115 -15.12 11.13 6.55
C GLN A 115 -15.55 9.77 5.99
N THR A 116 -15.62 9.63 4.66
CA THR A 116 -16.05 8.39 4.00
C THR A 116 -14.89 7.58 3.40
N GLN A 117 -13.77 8.23 3.09
CA GLN A 117 -12.60 7.57 2.51
C GLN A 117 -11.74 6.93 3.62
N PRO A 118 -11.49 5.61 3.59
CA PRO A 118 -10.49 4.96 4.43
C PRO A 118 -9.08 5.45 4.12
N PHE A 119 -8.24 5.55 5.16
CA PHE A 119 -6.82 5.86 5.08
C PHE A 119 -5.99 4.71 5.65
N MET A 120 -4.74 4.59 5.21
CA MET A 120 -3.73 3.82 5.91
C MET A 120 -2.97 4.76 6.86
N VAL A 121 -2.84 4.40 8.12
CA VAL A 121 -2.17 5.23 9.13
C VAL A 121 -1.21 4.43 9.99
N GLU A 122 -0.19 5.09 10.56
CA GLU A 122 0.70 4.44 11.54
C GLU A 122 0.16 4.58 12.97
N GLU A 123 -0.50 5.70 13.28
CA GLU A 123 -0.98 6.03 14.61
C GLU A 123 -2.43 6.54 14.59
N ASN A 124 -3.16 6.31 15.69
CA ASN A 124 -4.51 6.82 15.93
C ASN A 124 -5.52 6.62 14.77
N PRO A 125 -5.68 5.38 14.25
CA PRO A 125 -6.65 5.08 13.20
C PRO A 125 -8.09 5.38 13.61
N ARG A 126 -8.89 5.86 12.65
CA ARG A 126 -10.35 5.88 12.79
C ARG A 126 -10.90 4.46 12.57
N PRO A 127 -12.15 4.17 12.96
CA PRO A 127 -12.76 2.85 12.74
C PRO A 127 -12.83 2.37 11.29
N ILE A 128 -12.73 3.28 10.32
CA ILE A 128 -12.73 2.96 8.88
C ILE A 128 -11.32 2.82 8.30
N ASP A 129 -10.28 3.17 9.06
CA ASP A 129 -8.90 3.21 8.58
C ASP A 129 -8.18 1.87 8.79
N LEU A 130 -7.08 1.70 8.06
CA LEU A 130 -6.18 0.57 8.18
C LEU A 130 -4.93 0.98 8.95
N LEU A 131 -4.51 0.15 9.90
CA LEU A 131 -3.27 0.37 10.66
C LEU A 131 -2.08 -0.27 9.93
N LEU A 132 -1.06 0.54 9.60
CA LEU A 132 0.22 0.07 9.10
C LEU A 132 1.07 -0.44 10.26
N LEU A 133 1.45 -1.70 10.19
CA LEU A 133 2.29 -2.39 11.14
C LEU A 133 3.68 -2.62 10.56
N ASN A 134 4.64 -1.89 11.10
CA ASN A 134 6.07 -2.10 10.92
C ASN A 134 6.72 -2.67 12.21
N LEU A 135 8.00 -3.03 12.15
CA LEU A 135 8.74 -3.55 13.31
C LEU A 135 8.63 -2.69 14.58
N ARG A 136 8.59 -1.36 14.45
CA ARG A 136 8.46 -0.45 15.60
C ARG A 136 7.06 -0.49 16.20
N SER A 137 6.03 -0.39 15.36
CA SER A 137 4.63 -0.44 15.80
C SER A 137 4.26 -1.80 16.39
N LEU A 138 4.87 -2.89 15.93
CA LEU A 138 4.65 -4.23 16.46
C LEU A 138 5.06 -4.35 17.94
N CYS A 139 6.10 -3.62 18.37
CA CYS A 139 6.52 -3.57 19.77
C CYS A 139 5.47 -2.91 20.69
N ASN A 140 4.58 -2.09 20.13
CA ASN A 140 3.56 -1.34 20.85
C ASN A 140 2.13 -1.81 20.49
N LEU A 141 1.96 -3.05 20.00
CA LEU A 141 0.65 -3.58 19.59
C LEU A 141 -0.44 -3.43 20.64
N SER A 142 -0.11 -3.60 21.92
CA SER A 142 -1.08 -3.49 23.02
C SER A 142 -1.67 -2.08 23.17
N GLN A 143 -1.00 -1.06 22.64
CA GLN A 143 -1.46 0.34 22.63
C GLN A 143 -2.41 0.61 21.46
N HIS A 144 -2.29 -0.17 20.39
CA HIS A 144 -3.16 -0.11 19.21
C HIS A 144 -4.36 -1.04 19.46
N GLY A 145 -5.42 -0.48 20.05
CA GLY A 145 -6.61 -1.24 20.46
C GLY A 145 -7.50 -1.71 19.29
N ARG A 146 -8.61 -2.36 19.65
CA ARG A 146 -9.71 -2.65 18.72
C ARG A 146 -10.32 -1.34 18.22
N GLY A 147 -10.68 -1.29 16.94
CA GLY A 147 -11.28 -0.10 16.32
C GLY A 147 -10.59 0.35 15.04
N VAL A 148 -10.09 -0.60 14.25
CA VAL A 148 -9.54 -0.38 12.90
C VAL A 148 -10.35 -1.24 11.92
N ALA A 149 -10.42 -0.85 10.66
CA ALA A 149 -11.12 -1.62 9.63
C ALA A 149 -10.24 -2.75 9.08
N GLY A 150 -8.91 -2.57 9.10
CA GLY A 150 -7.94 -3.52 8.56
C GLY A 150 -6.54 -3.27 9.12
N ILE A 151 -5.62 -4.17 8.83
CA ILE A 151 -4.19 -4.00 9.12
C ILE A 151 -3.36 -4.23 7.86
N CYS A 152 -2.28 -3.49 7.70
CA CYS A 152 -1.29 -3.70 6.65
C CYS A 152 0.05 -3.99 7.30
N ILE A 153 0.74 -5.07 6.96
CA ILE A 153 2.04 -5.41 7.52
C ILE A 153 3.14 -5.09 6.51
N ASP A 154 4.11 -4.25 6.89
CA ASP A 154 5.28 -3.97 6.05
C ASP A 154 6.32 -5.08 6.23
N PHE A 155 6.38 -6.02 5.28
CA PHE A 155 7.35 -7.11 5.29
C PHE A 155 8.80 -6.67 5.08
N ASP A 156 9.04 -5.50 4.49
CA ASP A 156 10.41 -4.98 4.36
C ASP A 156 10.92 -4.40 5.68
N SER A 157 10.02 -4.02 6.58
CA SER A 157 10.38 -3.57 7.93
C SER A 157 10.69 -4.73 8.90
N LEU A 158 10.17 -5.92 8.63
CA LEU A 158 10.31 -7.08 9.53
C LEU A 158 11.65 -7.81 9.34
N PRO A 159 12.15 -8.51 10.37
CA PRO A 159 13.18 -9.51 10.16
C PRO A 159 12.68 -10.58 9.16
N ALA A 160 13.61 -11.33 8.57
CA ALA A 160 13.26 -12.44 7.69
C ALA A 160 12.56 -13.55 8.49
N LEU A 161 11.22 -13.52 8.48
CA LEU A 161 10.37 -14.54 9.09
C LEU A 161 10.10 -15.67 8.08
N ASN A 162 10.13 -16.91 8.58
CA ASN A 162 9.61 -18.07 7.86
C ASN A 162 8.08 -18.12 7.92
N ASP A 163 7.49 -19.09 7.22
CA ASP A 163 6.03 -19.18 7.10
C ASP A 163 5.37 -19.53 8.44
N GLU A 164 5.98 -20.39 9.26
CA GLU A 164 5.45 -20.73 10.59
C GLU A 164 5.48 -19.54 11.57
N GLU A 165 6.53 -18.73 11.51
CA GLU A 165 6.67 -17.51 12.31
C GLU A 165 5.65 -16.44 11.88
N LEU A 166 5.40 -16.32 10.57
CA LEU A 166 4.36 -15.44 10.03
C LEU A 166 2.96 -15.91 10.45
N ASP A 167 2.67 -17.21 10.40
CA ASP A 167 1.40 -17.76 10.89
C ASP A 167 1.20 -17.45 12.38
N GLY A 168 2.26 -17.61 13.20
CA GLY A 168 2.23 -17.22 14.60
C GLY A 168 1.92 -15.73 14.80
N LEU A 169 2.53 -14.86 14.01
CA LEU A 169 2.25 -13.42 14.01
C LEU A 169 0.79 -13.14 13.63
N PHE A 170 0.27 -13.76 12.57
CA PHE A 170 -1.13 -13.56 12.16
C PHE A 170 -2.13 -14.05 13.21
N VAL A 171 -1.84 -15.13 13.93
CA VAL A 171 -2.66 -15.58 15.07
C VAL A 171 -2.72 -14.50 16.15
N ILE A 172 -1.59 -13.88 16.50
CA ILE A 172 -1.54 -12.79 17.48
C ILE A 172 -2.38 -11.60 17.00
N LEU A 173 -2.19 -11.17 15.75
CA LEU A 173 -2.89 -10.02 15.18
C LEU A 173 -4.39 -10.24 15.12
N ARG A 174 -4.85 -11.41 14.65
CA ARG A 174 -6.28 -11.75 14.61
C ARG A 174 -6.88 -11.86 16.01
N THR A 175 -6.12 -12.30 17.01
CA THR A 175 -6.58 -12.34 18.41
C THR A 175 -6.77 -10.93 18.99
N LEU A 176 -5.88 -9.99 18.66
CA LEU A 176 -5.93 -8.62 19.16
C LEU A 176 -6.99 -7.78 18.44
N PHE A 177 -6.97 -7.77 17.10
CA PHE A 177 -7.78 -6.87 16.27
C PHE A 177 -9.13 -7.47 15.85
N GLY A 178 -9.23 -8.80 15.73
CA GLY A 178 -10.44 -9.49 15.30
C GLY A 178 -10.14 -10.54 14.21
N LEU A 179 -10.89 -11.65 14.23
CA LEU A 179 -10.69 -12.78 13.32
C LEU A 179 -11.04 -12.43 11.86
N GLU A 180 -12.09 -11.64 11.68
CA GLU A 180 -12.70 -11.28 10.38
C GLU A 180 -11.99 -10.12 9.67
N LEU A 181 -11.05 -9.47 10.37
CA LEU A 181 -10.42 -8.25 9.92
C LEU A 181 -9.48 -8.52 8.71
N PRO A 182 -9.61 -7.78 7.61
CA PRO A 182 -8.73 -7.94 6.45
C PRO A 182 -7.28 -7.60 6.81
N VAL A 183 -6.38 -8.47 6.37
CA VAL A 183 -4.94 -8.32 6.52
C VAL A 183 -4.31 -8.11 5.16
N LEU A 184 -3.54 -7.04 5.05
CA LEU A 184 -2.76 -6.68 3.88
C LEU A 184 -1.28 -6.90 4.20
N ALA A 185 -0.47 -7.17 3.17
CA ALA A 185 0.97 -7.16 3.28
C ALA A 185 1.57 -6.20 2.24
N CYS A 186 2.49 -5.34 2.68
CA CYS A 186 3.27 -4.49 1.80
C CYS A 186 4.69 -5.01 1.67
N GLN A 187 5.22 -5.01 0.44
CA GLN A 187 6.62 -5.29 0.16
C GLN A 187 7.06 -4.63 -1.15
N GLY A 188 8.36 -4.33 -1.26
CA GLY A 188 8.99 -3.82 -2.47
C GLY A 188 8.72 -4.69 -3.71
N ILE A 189 8.48 -4.02 -4.85
CA ILE A 189 8.06 -4.64 -6.09
C ILE A 189 9.07 -5.64 -6.66
N ALA A 190 10.36 -5.50 -6.37
CA ALA A 190 11.38 -6.48 -6.74
C ALA A 190 11.11 -7.87 -6.14
N ARG A 191 10.35 -7.94 -5.03
CA ARG A 191 9.95 -9.18 -4.34
C ARG A 191 8.49 -9.60 -4.62
N ILE A 192 7.82 -8.98 -5.59
CA ILE A 192 6.39 -9.20 -5.89
C ILE A 192 5.97 -10.66 -6.01
N GLN A 193 6.81 -11.52 -6.60
CA GLN A 193 6.51 -12.95 -6.75
C GLN A 193 6.42 -13.66 -5.39
N ALA A 194 7.33 -13.32 -4.48
CA ALA A 194 7.34 -13.85 -3.12
C ALA A 194 6.17 -13.28 -2.31
N LEU A 195 5.93 -11.97 -2.40
CA LEU A 195 4.81 -11.30 -1.75
C LEU A 195 3.48 -11.94 -2.14
N HIS A 196 3.19 -12.07 -3.44
CA HIS A 196 1.92 -12.63 -3.91
C HIS A 196 1.72 -14.08 -3.45
N LYS A 197 2.77 -14.91 -3.56
CA LYS A 197 2.70 -16.31 -3.12
C LYS A 197 2.46 -16.43 -1.61
N ARG A 198 3.15 -15.62 -0.79
CA ARG A 198 2.95 -15.61 0.67
C ARG A 198 1.59 -15.07 1.04
N ALA A 199 1.14 -14.00 0.39
CA ALA A 199 -0.18 -13.42 0.63
C ALA A 199 -1.28 -14.46 0.38
N VAL A 200 -1.19 -15.23 -0.71
CA VAL A 200 -2.11 -16.35 -0.97
C VAL A 200 -1.97 -17.46 0.07
N TYR A 201 -0.75 -17.89 0.38
CA TYR A 201 -0.48 -18.96 1.34
C TYR A 201 -1.08 -18.66 2.72
N HIS A 202 -0.87 -17.44 3.23
CA HIS A 202 -1.41 -16.99 4.52
C HIS A 202 -2.83 -16.41 4.46
N LYS A 203 -3.50 -16.51 3.30
CA LYS A 203 -4.87 -16.02 3.08
C LYS A 203 -5.05 -14.53 3.43
N LEU A 204 -4.09 -13.72 3.02
CA LEU A 204 -4.16 -12.26 3.12
C LEU A 204 -5.06 -11.70 2.02
N GLN A 205 -5.73 -10.60 2.31
CA GLN A 205 -6.76 -10.03 1.44
C GLN A 205 -6.11 -9.21 0.31
N VAL A 206 -5.00 -8.52 0.58
CA VAL A 206 -4.30 -7.71 -0.43
C VAL A 206 -2.78 -7.84 -0.30
N ALA A 207 -2.12 -7.95 -1.44
CA ALA A 207 -0.68 -7.77 -1.61
C ALA A 207 -0.39 -6.38 -2.19
N VAL A 208 0.17 -5.48 -1.38
CA VAL A 208 0.57 -4.12 -1.79
C VAL A 208 2.03 -4.15 -2.24
N SER A 209 2.28 -3.83 -3.52
CA SER A 209 3.64 -3.77 -4.07
C SER A 209 4.16 -2.34 -4.07
N ARG A 210 5.20 -2.04 -3.29
CA ARG A 210 5.83 -0.73 -3.25
C ARG A 210 6.77 -0.55 -4.44
N ILE A 211 6.50 0.45 -5.27
CA ILE A 211 7.30 0.73 -6.47
C ILE A 211 8.66 1.30 -6.09
N GLU A 212 8.68 2.27 -5.18
CA GLU A 212 9.91 2.87 -4.66
C GLU A 212 10.53 1.97 -3.59
N ASP A 213 11.08 0.83 -4.03
CA ASP A 213 11.76 -0.16 -3.17
C ASP A 213 13.29 -0.03 -3.18
N GLY A 214 13.81 1.02 -3.82
CA GLY A 214 15.24 1.30 -3.91
C GLY A 214 15.99 0.58 -5.03
N THR A 215 15.31 -0.24 -5.84
CA THR A 215 15.94 -0.94 -6.96
C THR A 215 16.15 -0.07 -8.20
N GLY A 216 15.54 1.11 -8.25
CA GLY A 216 15.56 2.00 -9.41
C GLY A 216 14.74 1.49 -10.61
N ILE A 217 13.81 0.54 -10.39
CA ILE A 217 12.86 0.11 -11.43
C ILE A 217 11.96 1.30 -11.78
N PRO A 218 11.89 1.73 -13.05
CA PRO A 218 10.99 2.82 -13.45
C PRO A 218 9.52 2.46 -13.28
N GLU A 219 8.69 3.45 -12.96
CA GLU A 219 7.25 3.32 -12.70
C GLU A 219 6.55 2.61 -13.86
N ALA A 220 6.83 3.02 -15.10
CA ALA A 220 6.25 2.39 -16.29
C ALA A 220 6.66 0.91 -16.47
N ALA A 221 7.85 0.52 -16.00
CA ALA A 221 8.34 -0.86 -16.05
C ALA A 221 7.65 -1.76 -15.00
N THR A 222 7.00 -1.18 -13.99
CA THR A 222 6.24 -1.93 -12.98
C THR A 222 4.97 -2.55 -13.54
N LEU A 223 4.30 -1.90 -14.50
CA LEU A 223 3.03 -2.37 -15.05
C LEU A 223 3.09 -3.80 -15.61
N PRO A 224 4.07 -4.18 -16.46
CA PRO A 224 4.18 -5.55 -16.92
C PRO A 224 4.66 -6.53 -15.83
N ILE A 225 5.40 -6.06 -14.81
CA ILE A 225 5.81 -6.88 -13.66
C ILE A 225 4.58 -7.29 -12.84
N VAL A 226 3.74 -6.31 -12.48
CA VAL A 226 2.49 -6.50 -11.74
C VAL A 226 1.53 -7.38 -12.52
N GLY A 227 1.22 -7.02 -13.77
CA GLY A 227 0.26 -7.76 -14.58
C GLY A 227 0.64 -9.24 -14.77
N ARG A 228 1.92 -9.55 -14.95
CA ARG A 228 2.39 -10.95 -15.01
C ARG A 228 2.26 -11.66 -13.66
N SER A 229 2.60 -10.99 -12.56
CA SER A 229 2.52 -11.58 -11.22
C SER A 229 1.08 -11.86 -10.79
N VAL A 230 0.17 -10.94 -11.07
CA VAL A 230 -1.28 -11.10 -10.82
C VAL A 230 -1.80 -12.31 -11.58
N LYS A 231 -1.55 -12.38 -12.90
CA LYS A 231 -1.99 -13.49 -13.74
C LYS A 231 -1.45 -14.85 -13.25
N THR A 232 -0.21 -14.88 -12.78
CA THR A 232 0.46 -16.14 -12.40
C THR A 232 0.07 -16.61 -11.00
N ASN A 233 -0.12 -15.68 -10.05
CA ASN A 233 -0.20 -16.02 -8.64
C ASN A 233 -1.55 -15.66 -7.98
N LEU A 234 -2.33 -14.72 -8.54
CA LEU A 234 -3.52 -14.16 -7.88
C LEU A 234 -4.85 -14.39 -8.63
N GLU A 235 -4.84 -14.54 -9.96
CA GLU A 235 -6.06 -14.59 -10.79
C GLU A 235 -7.09 -15.66 -10.37
N SER A 236 -6.64 -16.75 -9.74
CA SER A 236 -7.48 -17.85 -9.25
C SER A 236 -7.66 -17.87 -7.73
N THR A 237 -7.38 -16.76 -7.04
CA THR A 237 -7.43 -16.64 -5.58
C THR A 237 -8.29 -15.46 -5.14
N SER A 238 -8.57 -15.37 -3.84
CA SER A 238 -9.30 -14.24 -3.25
C SER A 238 -8.38 -13.05 -2.92
N THR A 239 -7.06 -13.20 -3.05
CA THR A 239 -6.09 -12.15 -2.74
C THR A 239 -5.97 -11.20 -3.94
N THR A 240 -6.18 -9.91 -3.71
CA THR A 240 -6.00 -8.89 -4.75
C THR A 240 -4.61 -8.24 -4.69
N ALA A 241 -4.19 -7.59 -5.77
CA ALA A 241 -2.99 -6.77 -5.79
C ALA A 241 -3.33 -5.29 -5.56
N ALA A 242 -2.41 -4.54 -4.98
CA ALA A 242 -2.41 -3.08 -4.94
C ALA A 242 -0.99 -2.56 -5.20
N LEU A 243 -0.85 -1.27 -5.51
CA LEU A 243 0.45 -0.62 -5.70
C LEU A 243 0.64 0.51 -4.70
N GLU A 244 1.84 0.65 -4.16
CA GLU A 244 2.22 1.84 -3.38
C GLU A 244 3.18 2.69 -4.21
N PHE A 245 2.77 3.94 -4.45
CA PHE A 245 3.55 4.97 -5.11
C PHE A 245 4.22 5.86 -4.06
N GLY A 246 5.48 6.24 -4.28
CA GLY A 246 6.15 7.23 -3.43
C GLY A 246 5.98 8.68 -3.90
N PHE A 247 5.20 8.89 -4.97
CA PHE A 247 4.65 10.20 -5.35
C PHE A 247 3.15 10.26 -5.09
N THR A 248 2.62 11.48 -4.96
CA THR A 248 1.19 11.75 -4.85
C THR A 248 0.48 11.46 -6.17
N CYS A 249 -0.46 10.52 -6.16
CA CYS A 249 -1.19 10.15 -7.37
C CYS A 249 -2.26 11.17 -7.76
N ASP A 250 -2.47 11.28 -9.06
CA ASP A 250 -3.67 11.87 -9.65
C ASP A 250 -4.67 10.78 -10.13
N ALA A 251 -5.78 11.21 -10.75
CA ALA A 251 -6.80 10.30 -11.26
C ALA A 251 -6.29 9.43 -12.43
N HIS A 252 -5.34 9.94 -13.21
CA HIS A 252 -4.73 9.20 -14.31
C HIS A 252 -3.87 8.05 -13.77
N ASP A 253 -3.01 8.31 -12.80
CA ASP A 253 -2.14 7.31 -12.17
C ASP A 253 -2.95 6.14 -11.61
N ILE A 254 -4.05 6.43 -10.91
CA ILE A 254 -4.97 5.44 -10.35
C ILE A 254 -5.54 4.55 -11.46
N ILE A 255 -6.00 5.14 -12.57
CA ILE A 255 -6.58 4.39 -13.69
C ILE A 255 -5.51 3.57 -14.41
N VAL A 256 -4.29 4.08 -14.55
CA VAL A 256 -3.15 3.32 -15.10
C VAL A 256 -2.83 2.11 -14.23
N ALA A 257 -2.78 2.27 -12.91
CA ALA A 257 -2.59 1.17 -11.96
C ALA A 257 -3.70 0.13 -12.06
N ARG A 258 -4.97 0.56 -12.15
CA ARG A 258 -6.13 -0.33 -12.37
C ARG A 258 -5.98 -1.13 -13.66
N CYS A 259 -5.63 -0.48 -14.76
CA CYS A 259 -5.38 -1.13 -16.04
C CYS A 259 -4.22 -2.15 -16.00
N ALA A 260 -3.26 -1.97 -15.08
CA ALA A 260 -2.13 -2.88 -14.89
C ALA A 260 -2.44 -4.08 -13.97
N GLY A 261 -3.63 -4.11 -13.35
CA GLY A 261 -4.12 -5.22 -12.53
C GLY A 261 -4.07 -4.97 -11.02
N ALA A 262 -3.71 -3.77 -10.57
CA ALA A 262 -3.86 -3.40 -9.16
C ALA A 262 -5.31 -3.01 -8.87
N GLN A 263 -5.90 -3.40 -7.73
CA GLN A 263 -7.28 -3.09 -7.35
C GLN A 263 -7.44 -1.66 -6.82
N PHE A 264 -6.42 -1.15 -6.15
CA PHE A 264 -6.32 0.23 -5.68
C PHE A 264 -4.85 0.61 -5.51
N VAL A 265 -4.61 1.87 -5.17
CA VAL A 265 -3.27 2.40 -4.94
C VAL A 265 -3.11 2.93 -3.52
N VAL A 266 -1.90 2.88 -2.98
CA VAL A 266 -1.49 3.55 -1.76
C VAL A 266 -0.59 4.72 -2.16
N THR A 267 -0.83 5.89 -1.61
CA THR A 267 -0.06 7.10 -1.94
C THR A 267 -0.19 8.12 -0.81
N GLN A 268 0.77 9.04 -0.71
CA GLN A 268 0.69 10.14 0.24
C GLN A 268 -0.11 11.31 -0.34
N PRO A 269 -0.95 11.98 0.48
CA PRO A 269 -1.57 13.23 0.05
C PRO A 269 -0.50 14.29 -0.26
N PRO A 270 -0.82 15.28 -1.11
CA PRO A 270 0.14 16.32 -1.48
C PRO A 270 0.53 17.21 -0.29
N VAL A 271 -0.40 17.42 0.64
CA VAL A 271 -0.25 18.23 1.85
C VAL A 271 -0.98 17.52 3.00
N LEU A 272 -0.36 17.48 4.19
CA LEU A 272 -0.93 16.89 5.41
C LEU A 272 -1.83 17.89 6.17
N GLU A 273 -2.71 18.57 5.44
CA GLU A 273 -3.71 19.49 5.99
C GLU A 273 -5.11 19.01 5.59
N THR A 274 -6.04 19.02 6.55
CA THR A 274 -7.38 18.43 6.36
C THR A 274 -8.14 19.06 5.19
N GLU A 275 -8.05 20.38 5.00
CA GLU A 275 -8.73 21.06 3.90
C GLU A 275 -8.13 20.67 2.53
N ASP A 276 -6.80 20.67 2.40
CA ASP A 276 -6.12 20.28 1.16
C ASP A 276 -6.38 18.82 0.79
N MET A 277 -6.39 17.92 1.78
CA MET A 277 -6.75 16.52 1.57
C MET A 277 -8.19 16.38 1.07
N GLU A 278 -9.13 17.15 1.61
CA GLU A 278 -10.53 17.15 1.17
C GLU A 278 -10.65 17.64 -0.28
N TYR A 279 -9.97 18.73 -0.64
CA TYR A 279 -9.96 19.23 -2.02
C TYR A 279 -9.30 18.24 -2.99
N TRP A 280 -8.21 17.61 -2.59
CA TRP A 280 -7.54 16.59 -3.39
C TRP A 280 -8.45 15.39 -3.67
N LEU A 281 -9.11 14.83 -2.64
CA LEU A 281 -10.06 13.74 -2.82
C LEU A 281 -11.27 14.13 -3.69
N GLN A 282 -11.77 15.37 -3.56
CA GLN A 282 -12.83 15.88 -4.42
C GLN A 282 -12.37 16.02 -5.88
N GLY A 283 -11.18 16.55 -6.12
CA GLY A 283 -10.57 16.66 -7.44
C GLY A 283 -10.39 15.30 -8.11
N LEU A 284 -9.82 14.34 -7.38
CA LEU A 284 -9.66 12.96 -7.85
C LEU A 284 -10.99 12.33 -8.27
N ALA A 285 -12.03 12.48 -7.45
CA ALA A 285 -13.36 11.94 -7.77
C ALA A 285 -13.93 12.52 -9.07
N LEU A 286 -13.79 13.83 -9.28
CA LEU A 286 -14.26 14.50 -10.49
C LEU A 286 -13.46 14.07 -11.72
N ASP A 287 -12.14 14.03 -11.62
CA ASP A 287 -11.26 13.67 -12.74
C ASP A 287 -11.37 12.20 -13.12
N MET A 288 -11.49 11.29 -12.15
CA MET A 288 -11.73 9.88 -12.43
C MET A 288 -13.05 9.69 -13.19
N LYS A 289 -14.15 10.28 -12.71
CA LYS A 289 -15.45 10.21 -13.41
C LYS A 289 -15.37 10.79 -14.81
N ARG A 290 -14.64 11.90 -14.99
CA ARG A 290 -14.41 12.50 -16.31
C ARG A 290 -13.66 11.55 -17.24
N ILE A 291 -12.56 10.95 -16.80
CA ILE A 291 -11.76 10.02 -17.62
C ILE A 291 -12.59 8.79 -17.98
N LEU A 292 -13.28 8.16 -17.02
CA LEU A 292 -14.10 6.97 -17.28
C LEU A 292 -15.23 7.26 -18.28
N ARG A 293 -15.91 8.41 -18.17
CA ARG A 293 -16.91 8.83 -19.19
C ARG A 293 -16.29 9.00 -20.57
N GLN A 294 -15.10 9.60 -20.65
CA GLN A 294 -14.38 9.75 -21.92
C GLN A 294 -14.00 8.42 -22.56
N LEU A 295 -13.73 7.39 -21.74
CA LEU A 295 -13.46 6.03 -22.20
C LEU A 295 -14.72 5.26 -22.62
N GLY A 296 -15.92 5.74 -22.26
CA GLY A 296 -17.15 5.00 -22.52
C GLY A 296 -17.47 3.94 -21.47
N VAL A 297 -16.84 3.97 -20.29
CA VAL A 297 -16.98 2.92 -19.25
C VAL A 297 -17.76 3.40 -18.04
N GLU A 298 -18.63 2.53 -17.51
CA GLU A 298 -19.56 2.85 -16.41
C GLU A 298 -18.98 2.57 -15.02
N SER A 299 -17.90 1.78 -14.95
CA SER A 299 -17.22 1.42 -13.71
C SER A 299 -15.71 1.35 -13.89
N ILE A 300 -14.96 1.71 -12.85
CA ILE A 300 -13.50 1.53 -12.80
C ILE A 300 -13.07 0.08 -13.04
N ASP A 301 -13.92 -0.90 -12.73
CA ASP A 301 -13.60 -2.33 -12.95
C ASP A 301 -13.62 -2.74 -14.45
N GLN A 302 -14.17 -1.89 -15.32
CA GLN A 302 -14.21 -2.13 -16.76
C GLN A 302 -12.92 -1.68 -17.47
N VAL A 303 -12.04 -0.94 -16.80
CA VAL A 303 -10.76 -0.53 -17.39
C VAL A 303 -9.83 -1.73 -17.53
N GLN A 304 -9.00 -1.69 -18.56
CA GLN A 304 -8.17 -2.83 -18.98
C GLN A 304 -6.85 -2.33 -19.51
N ARG A 305 -5.81 -3.18 -19.48
CA ARG A 305 -4.51 -2.91 -20.09
C ARG A 305 -4.60 -2.44 -21.55
N ALA A 306 -5.64 -2.87 -22.29
CA ALA A 306 -5.90 -2.45 -23.66
C ALA A 306 -6.19 -0.95 -23.83
N HIS A 307 -6.56 -0.23 -22.76
CA HIS A 307 -6.72 1.22 -22.77
C HIS A 307 -5.38 1.96 -22.70
N LEU A 308 -4.29 1.30 -22.28
CA LEU A 308 -3.00 1.97 -22.09
C LEU A 308 -2.18 2.04 -23.38
N ARG A 309 -1.53 3.18 -23.60
CA ARG A 309 -0.54 3.39 -24.66
C ARG A 309 0.67 4.11 -24.10
N ALA A 310 1.85 3.86 -24.65
CA ALA A 310 3.03 4.67 -24.35
C ALA A 310 3.07 5.91 -25.27
N LEU A 311 3.44 7.06 -24.73
CA LEU A 311 3.58 8.31 -25.48
C LEU A 311 4.94 8.44 -26.18
N ASP A 312 5.96 7.72 -25.70
CA ASP A 312 7.31 7.73 -26.24
C ASP A 312 7.88 6.31 -26.38
N TYR A 313 9.03 6.21 -27.06
CA TYR A 313 9.70 4.95 -27.36
C TYR A 313 10.27 4.25 -26.12
N ASP A 314 10.84 4.99 -25.19
CA ASP A 314 11.51 4.42 -24.02
C ASP A 314 10.48 3.80 -23.07
N THR A 315 9.40 4.53 -22.81
CA THR A 315 8.24 4.05 -22.07
C THR A 315 7.64 2.82 -22.73
N ALA A 316 7.47 2.84 -24.06
CA ALA A 316 6.93 1.69 -24.78
C ALA A 316 7.83 0.46 -24.59
N ALA A 317 9.15 0.62 -24.76
CA ALA A 317 10.14 -0.46 -24.65
C ALA A 317 10.14 -1.13 -23.26
N ILE A 318 10.05 -0.36 -22.17
CA ILE A 318 10.13 -0.89 -20.81
C ILE A 318 8.79 -1.38 -20.24
N SER A 319 7.68 -0.74 -20.62
CA SER A 319 6.34 -1.07 -20.09
C SER A 319 5.66 -2.21 -20.85
N GLY A 320 6.10 -2.51 -22.07
CA GLY A 320 5.43 -3.45 -22.97
C GLY A 320 4.08 -2.94 -23.48
N LEU A 321 3.86 -1.61 -23.46
CA LEU A 321 2.68 -0.96 -24.02
C LEU A 321 2.88 -0.58 -25.49
N ARG A 322 1.79 -0.63 -26.27
CA ARG A 322 1.82 -0.12 -27.65
C ARG A 322 2.01 1.39 -27.64
N MET A 323 2.83 1.92 -28.54
CA MET A 323 3.04 3.36 -28.65
C MET A 323 1.84 4.02 -29.37
N VAL A 324 1.45 5.22 -28.94
CA VAL A 324 0.43 6.03 -29.61
C VAL A 324 0.84 6.29 -31.06
N GLY A 325 -0.11 6.14 -32.00
CA GLY A 325 0.14 6.31 -33.43
C GLY A 325 0.95 5.19 -34.09
N TYR A 326 1.33 4.16 -33.33
CA TYR A 326 2.11 3.02 -33.83
C TYR A 326 1.33 1.71 -33.62
N GLU A 327 0.66 1.24 -34.66
CA GLU A 327 -0.23 0.06 -34.59
C GLU A 327 0.50 -1.28 -34.55
N ARG A 328 1.82 -1.28 -34.81
CA ARG A 328 2.65 -2.50 -34.83
C ARG A 328 3.40 -2.67 -33.51
N PRO A 329 3.64 -3.90 -33.03
CA PRO A 329 4.51 -4.09 -31.87
C PRO A 329 5.95 -3.66 -32.21
N LEU A 330 6.70 -3.21 -31.20
CA LEU A 330 8.04 -2.65 -31.44
C LEU A 330 8.98 -3.71 -32.04
N PRO A 331 9.85 -3.36 -33.00
CA PRO A 331 10.70 -4.32 -33.72
C PRO A 331 11.55 -5.21 -32.81
N HIS A 332 12.06 -4.68 -31.70
CA HIS A 332 12.93 -5.40 -30.76
C HIS A 332 12.18 -6.45 -29.92
N TRP A 333 10.84 -6.44 -29.89
CA TRP A 333 10.08 -7.52 -29.24
C TRP A 333 10.01 -8.81 -30.07
N PHE A 334 10.43 -8.76 -31.33
CA PHE A 334 10.46 -9.90 -32.24
C PHE A 334 11.87 -10.45 -32.50
N SER A 335 12.93 -9.82 -31.96
CA SER A 335 14.27 -10.38 -32.05
C SER A 335 14.40 -11.55 -31.08
N LYS A 336 14.25 -12.77 -31.62
CA LYS A 336 14.70 -14.02 -31.00
C LYS A 336 16.21 -14.16 -31.13
#